data_AF-A0A528FJC2-F1
#
_entry.id   AF-A0A528FJC2-F1
#
_cell.length_a   1.000
_cell.length_b   1.000
_cell.length_c   1.000
_cell.angle_alpha   90.00
_cell.angle_beta   90.00
_cell.angle_gamma   90.00
#
_symmetry.space_group_name_H-M   'P 1'
#
loop_
_entity.id
_entity.type
_entity.pdbx_description
1 polymer ?
#
loop_
_entity_poly.entity_id
_entity_poly.type
_entity_poly.pdbx_seq_one_letter_code
_entity_poly.pdbx_strand_id
1 'polypeptide(L)' 'AMEKEIERAMELSLRWAERCKTAFGDQPGKAMFGIVQGGDIPALRLRSAQALKAMDLKGYAIGGLAVGEPQAVMLEMLD' A
#
# COMPACT_ATOMS: atom_id res chain seq x y z
N ALA A 1 0.44 -12.89 -16.39
CA ALA A 1 -0.92 -12.32 -16.48
C ALA A 1 -1.38 -11.81 -15.12
N MET A 2 -1.27 -12.62 -14.06
CA MET A 2 -1.60 -12.23 -12.68
C MET A 2 -0.74 -11.08 -12.13
N GLU A 3 0.59 -11.18 -12.26
CA GLU A 3 1.52 -10.17 -11.73
C GLU A 3 1.30 -8.77 -12.34
N LYS A 4 1.12 -8.67 -13.66
CA LYS A 4 0.81 -7.39 -14.33
C LYS A 4 -0.47 -6.76 -13.82
N GLU A 5 -1.46 -7.57 -13.45
CA GLU A 5 -2.72 -7.09 -12.91
C GLU A 5 -2.57 -6.60 -11.47
N ILE A 6 -1.77 -7.31 -10.65
CA ILE A 6 -1.41 -6.88 -9.29
C ILE A 6 -0.62 -5.56 -9.34
N GLU A 7 0.34 -5.44 -10.25
CA GLU A 7 1.11 -4.22 -10.46
C GLU A 7 0.18 -3.05 -10.85
N ARG A 8 -0.68 -3.26 -11.85
CA ARG A 8 -1.66 -2.26 -12.31
C ARG A 8 -2.57 -1.78 -11.17
N ALA A 9 -3.04 -2.69 -10.32
CA ALA A 9 -3.90 -2.39 -9.17
C ALA A 9 -3.13 -1.66 -8.05
N MET A 10 -1.88 -2.06 -7.79
CA MET A 10 -0.99 -1.39 -6.83
C MET A 10 -0.71 0.05 -7.27
N GLU A 11 -0.39 0.27 -8.55
CA GLU A 11 -0.15 1.61 -9.09
C GLU A 11 -1.40 2.50 -9.07
N LEU A 12 -2.58 1.92 -9.35
CA LEU A 12 -3.84 2.63 -9.20
C LEU A 12 -4.07 3.06 -7.74
N SER A 13 -3.75 2.18 -6.79
CA SER A 13 -3.85 2.49 -5.36
C SER A 13 -2.92 3.64 -4.95
N LEU A 14 -1.71 3.72 -5.52
CA LEU A 14 -0.80 4.85 -5.30
C LEU A 14 -1.36 6.17 -5.85
N ARG A 15 -1.92 6.16 -7.06
CA ARG A 15 -2.59 7.35 -7.64
C ARG A 15 -3.78 7.79 -6.79
N TRP A 16 -4.51 6.85 -6.18
CA TRP A 16 -5.57 7.18 -5.22
C TRP A 16 -5.03 7.73 -3.91
N ALA A 17 -3.94 7.17 -3.36
CA ALA A 17 -3.31 7.68 -2.15
C ALA A 17 -2.88 9.15 -2.32
N GLU A 18 -2.28 9.51 -3.46
CA GLU A 18 -1.91 10.89 -3.77
C GLU A 18 -3.13 11.82 -3.84
N ARG A 19 -4.18 11.40 -4.55
CA ARG A 19 -5.45 12.16 -4.62
C ARG A 19 -6.08 12.34 -3.24
N CYS A 20 -6.08 11.29 -2.42
CA CYS A 20 -6.58 11.32 -1.06
C CYS A 20 -5.75 12.25 -0.18
N LYS A 21 -4.41 12.27 -0.31
CA LYS A 21 -3.54 13.19 0.43
C LYS A 21 -3.89 14.64 0.12
N THR A 22 -4.03 14.96 -1.16
CA THR A 22 -4.41 16.31 -1.61
C THR A 22 -5.79 16.70 -1.10
N ALA A 23 -6.77 15.81 -1.21
CA ALA A 23 -8.13 16.08 -0.74
C ALA A 23 -8.24 16.16 0.79
N PHE A 24 -7.44 15.36 1.50
CA PHE A 24 -7.40 15.36 2.96
C PHE A 24 -6.80 16.67 3.49
N GLY A 25 -5.73 17.16 2.87
CA GLY A 25 -5.10 18.43 3.25
C GLY A 25 -4.61 18.44 4.69
N ASP A 26 -4.56 19.63 5.30
CA ASP A 26 -4.33 19.75 6.73
C ASP A 26 -5.65 19.66 7.50
N GLN A 27 -5.78 18.63 8.32
CA GLN A 27 -6.93 18.42 9.20
C GLN A 27 -6.45 18.22 10.64
N PRO A 28 -6.49 19.27 11.48
CA PRO A 28 -6.13 19.19 12.89
C PRO A 28 -6.88 18.07 13.60
N GLY A 29 -6.16 17.31 14.44
CA GLY A 29 -6.72 16.18 15.19
C GLY A 29 -6.99 14.91 14.38
N LYS A 30 -6.73 14.91 13.06
CA LYS A 30 -6.88 13.71 12.21
C LYS A 30 -5.55 13.30 11.59
N ALA A 31 -5.50 12.05 11.15
CA ALA A 31 -4.35 11.47 10.47
C ALA A 31 -4.80 10.70 9.23
N MET A 32 -4.01 10.81 8.17
CA MET A 32 -4.15 9.99 6.98
C MET A 32 -3.05 8.93 6.98
N PHE A 33 -3.44 7.70 6.68
CA PHE A 33 -2.54 6.56 6.57
C PHE A 33 -2.46 6.11 5.11
N GLY A 34 -1.26 5.82 4.63
CA GLY A 34 -1.06 5.13 3.36
C GLY A 34 -1.30 3.63 3.53
N ILE A 35 -1.72 2.93 2.47
CA ILE A 35 -1.95 1.47 2.53
C ILE A 35 -1.02 0.81 1.52
N VAL A 36 -0.02 0.07 2.00
CA VAL A 36 0.91 -0.71 1.18
C VAL A 36 0.12 -1.84 0.50
N GLN A 37 0.27 -1.94 -0.81
CA GLN A 37 -0.33 -2.98 -1.67
C GLN A 37 0.79 -3.72 -2.43
N GLY A 38 0.42 -4.75 -3.20
CA GLY A 38 1.37 -5.51 -4.01
C GLY A 38 1.18 -7.03 -3.97
N GLY A 39 0.12 -7.52 -3.32
CA GLY A 39 -0.16 -8.96 -3.23
C GLY A 39 0.93 -9.70 -2.47
N ASP A 40 1.24 -10.90 -2.94
CA ASP A 40 2.31 -11.79 -2.48
C ASP A 40 3.61 -11.60 -3.28
N ILE A 41 3.84 -10.40 -3.82
CA ILE A 41 5.02 -10.07 -4.64
C ILE A 41 5.92 -9.06 -3.91
N PRO A 42 7.06 -9.50 -3.33
CA PRO A 42 7.94 -8.64 -2.52
C PRO A 42 8.39 -7.35 -3.22
N ALA A 43 8.73 -7.44 -4.50
CA ALA A 43 9.18 -6.29 -5.27
C ALA A 43 8.09 -5.21 -5.42
N LEU A 44 6.83 -5.61 -5.55
CA LEU A 44 5.70 -4.68 -5.64
C LEU A 44 5.37 -4.07 -4.28
N ARG A 45 5.45 -4.86 -3.20
CA ARG A 45 5.34 -4.38 -1.81
C ARG A 45 6.36 -3.30 -1.52
N LEU A 46 7.63 -3.54 -1.86
CA LEU A 46 8.72 -2.59 -1.67
C LEU A 46 8.49 -1.29 -2.45
N ARG A 47 8.11 -1.39 -3.73
CA ARG A 47 7.77 -0.22 -4.56
C ARG A 47 6.60 0.58 -3.96
N SER A 48 5.54 -0.10 -3.54
CA SER A 48 4.37 0.55 -2.90
C SER A 48 4.77 1.28 -1.62
N ALA A 49 5.55 0.63 -0.75
CA ALA A 49 6.04 1.21 0.50
C ALA A 49 6.94 2.43 0.26
N GLN A 50 7.87 2.36 -0.69
CA GLN A 50 8.76 3.48 -1.04
C GLN A 50 7.97 4.68 -1.58
N ALA A 51 7.01 4.44 -2.45
CA ALA A 51 6.16 5.50 -3.01
C ALA A 51 5.30 6.17 -1.92
N LEU A 52 4.68 5.39 -1.03
CA LEU A 52 3.90 5.94 0.09
C LEU A 52 4.80 6.68 1.11
N LYS A 53 6.00 6.17 1.38
CA LYS A 53 6.99 6.84 2.24
C LYS A 53 7.30 8.24 1.70
N ALA A 54 7.52 8.37 0.40
CA ALA A 54 7.78 9.66 -0.25
C ALA A 54 6.60 10.65 -0.13
N MET A 55 5.39 10.19 0.18
CA MET A 55 4.23 11.04 0.44
C MET A 55 4.22 11.66 1.84
N ASP A 56 5.10 11.25 2.76
CA ASP A 56 5.23 11.81 4.11
C ASP A 56 3.89 11.86 4.88
N LEU A 57 3.27 10.68 5.02
CA LEU A 57 1.98 10.51 5.70
C LEU A 57 2.22 10.21 7.19
N LYS A 58 1.20 10.47 8.02
CA LYS A 58 1.30 10.26 9.48
C LYS A 58 1.40 8.78 9.88
N GLY A 59 1.10 7.85 8.96
CA GLY A 59 1.21 6.43 9.20
C GLY A 59 1.06 5.59 7.93
N TYR A 60 1.37 4.30 8.07
CA TYR A 60 1.37 3.33 6.98
C TYR A 60 0.76 2.02 7.47
N ALA A 61 -0.24 1.52 6.74
CA ALA A 61 -0.88 0.24 6.97
C ALA A 61 -0.44 -0.78 5.91
N ILE A 62 -0.57 -2.06 6.23
CA ILE A 62 -0.28 -3.16 5.30
C ILE A 62 -1.62 -3.76 4.86
N GLY A 63 -1.97 -3.58 3.59
CA GLY A 63 -3.22 -4.08 3.01
C GLY A 63 -3.05 -5.41 2.30
N GLY A 64 -4.15 -6.16 2.14
CA GLY A 64 -4.18 -7.35 1.27
C GLY A 64 -3.32 -8.53 1.73
N LEU A 65 -3.17 -8.70 3.06
CA LEU A 65 -2.51 -9.84 3.71
C LEU A 65 -3.42 -10.52 4.75
N ALA A 66 -4.72 -10.58 4.45
CA ALA A 66 -5.71 -11.30 5.25
C ALA A 66 -6.89 -11.69 4.35
N VAL A 67 -6.58 -12.20 3.16
CA VAL A 67 -7.56 -12.44 2.07
C VAL A 67 -7.74 -13.93 1.75
N GLY A 68 -7.08 -14.81 2.50
CA GLY A 68 -7.21 -16.27 2.39
C GLY A 68 -5.92 -16.98 1.98
N GLU A 69 -4.81 -16.26 1.89
CA GLU A 69 -3.48 -16.83 1.66
C GLU A 69 -3.00 -17.66 2.86
N PRO A 70 -2.08 -18.61 2.65
CA PRO A 70 -1.44 -19.33 3.74
C PRO A 70 -0.69 -18.37 4.68
N GLN A 71 -0.71 -18.64 5.98
CA GLN A 71 -0.05 -17.81 6.99
C GLN A 71 1.45 -17.61 6.71
N ALA A 72 2.13 -18.62 6.14
CA ALA A 72 3.54 -18.49 5.77
C ALA A 72 3.77 -17.41 4.68
N VAL A 73 2.90 -17.32 3.69
CA VAL A 73 2.97 -16.28 2.64
C VAL A 73 2.71 -14.90 3.22
N MET A 74 1.72 -14.79 4.13
CA MET A 74 1.47 -13.56 4.87
C MET A 74 2.72 -13.10 5.62
N LEU A 75 3.38 -14.00 6.35
CA LEU A 75 4.58 -13.69 7.15
C LEU A 75 5.77 -13.32 6.26
N GLU A 76 5.98 -14.00 5.14
CA GLU A 76 7.04 -13.66 4.18
C GLU A 76 6.94 -12.22 3.66
N MET A 77 5.72 -11.67 3.55
CA MET A 77 5.52 -10.28 3.14
C MET A 77 5.71 -9.26 4.27
N LEU A 78 5.84 -9.71 5.53
CA LEU A 78 5.99 -8.86 6.71
C LEU A 78 7.43 -8.79 7.24
N ASP A 79 8.29 -9.74 6.83
CA ASP A 79 9.72 -9.79 7.17
C ASP A 79 10.54 -8.72 6.39
#